data_AF-A0AAW7XC92-F1
#
_entry.id   AF-A0AAW7XC92-F1
#
_cell.length_a   1.000
_cell.length_b   1.000
_cell.length_c   1.000
_cell.angle_alpha   90.00
_cell.angle_beta   90.00
_cell.angle_gamma   90.00
#
_symmetry.space_group_name_H-M   'P 1'
#
loop_
_entity.id
_entity.type
_entity.pdbx_description
1 polymer ?
#
loop_
_entity_poly.entity_id
_entity_poly.type
_entity_poly.pdbx_seq_one_letter_code
_entity_poly.pdbx_strand_id
1 'polypeptide(L)'
;DENVEYPVINLMEDQKEVTDMGGTMRLGAWDCQLEKDSKAYHAYEKELISERHRHRYEFNSDFKEQIEAAGMKATGVNPKT
;
A
#
# COMPACT_ATOMS: atom_id res chain seq x y z
N ASP A 1 -2.76 5.72 -17.10
CA ASP A 1 -3.87 6.35 -17.84
C ASP A 1 -5.05 6.33 -16.88
N GLU A 2 -5.64 7.48 -16.61
CA GLU A 2 -6.72 7.62 -15.63
C GLU A 2 -8.02 6.97 -16.13
N ASN A 3 -8.13 6.70 -17.43
CA ASN A 3 -9.30 6.10 -18.07
C ASN A 3 -9.10 4.62 -18.41
N VAL A 4 -8.51 3.84 -17.50
CA VAL A 4 -8.41 2.38 -17.64
C VAL A 4 -9.54 1.68 -16.90
N GLU A 5 -10.08 0.63 -17.51
CA GLU A 5 -11.21 -0.14 -16.96
C GLU A 5 -10.87 -0.79 -15.60
N TYR A 6 -9.60 -1.17 -15.39
CA TYR A 6 -9.13 -1.84 -14.18
C TYR A 6 -7.89 -1.14 -13.58
N PRO A 7 -8.06 -0.08 -12.77
CA PRO A 7 -6.95 0.67 -12.18
C PRO A 7 -6.39 -0.03 -10.94
N VAL A 8 -5.70 -1.16 -11.14
CA VAL A 8 -5.12 -1.97 -10.04
C VAL A 8 -4.06 -1.19 -9.25
N ILE A 9 -3.37 -0.26 -9.90
CA ILE A 9 -2.42 0.68 -9.29
C ILE A 9 -2.90 2.09 -9.61
N ASN A 10 -3.08 2.93 -8.60
CA ASN A 10 -3.57 4.30 -8.76
C ASN A 10 -2.96 5.27 -7.72
N LEU A 11 -3.30 6.55 -7.84
CA LEU A 11 -3.05 7.53 -6.77
C LEU A 11 -4.04 7.26 -5.63
N MET A 12 -3.62 7.47 -4.37
CA MET A 12 -4.56 7.39 -3.25
C MET A 12 -5.74 8.35 -3.43
N GLU A 13 -6.91 7.97 -2.95
CA GLU A 13 -8.15 8.78 -3.01
C GLU A 13 -7.91 10.21 -2.51
N ASP A 14 -7.25 10.37 -1.36
CA ASP A 14 -6.90 11.65 -0.73
C ASP A 14 -6.00 12.54 -1.59
N GLN A 15 -5.36 11.97 -2.61
CA GLN A 15 -4.43 12.67 -3.52
C GLN A 15 -5.06 12.97 -4.88
N LYS A 16 -6.23 12.42 -5.21
CA LYS A 16 -6.90 12.64 -6.51
C LYS A 16 -7.39 14.09 -6.67
N GLU A 17 -7.69 14.80 -5.58
CA GLU A 17 -8.13 16.21 -5.63
C GLU A 17 -6.96 17.22 -5.60
N VAL A 18 -5.71 16.77 -5.44
CA VAL A 18 -4.55 17.64 -5.33
C VAL A 18 -4.04 18.02 -6.74
N THR A 19 -4.35 19.25 -7.16
CA THR A 19 -3.98 19.82 -8.47
C THR A 19 -2.47 20.06 -8.64
N ASP A 20 -1.73 20.21 -7.54
CA ASP A 20 -0.28 20.35 -7.55
C ASP A 20 0.39 19.06 -7.07
N MET A 21 0.69 18.18 -8.03
CA MET A 21 1.19 16.82 -7.77
C MET A 21 2.55 16.79 -7.05
N GLY A 22 3.18 17.93 -6.75
CA GLY A 22 4.36 17.99 -5.88
C GLY A 22 4.16 17.33 -4.50
N GLY A 23 2.94 17.40 -3.95
CA GLY A 23 2.57 16.89 -2.61
C GLY A 23 1.99 15.47 -2.55
N THR A 24 1.79 14.78 -3.68
CA THR A 24 1.13 13.46 -3.74
C THR A 24 2.08 12.28 -3.50
N MET A 25 3.29 12.54 -2.98
CA MET A 25 4.27 11.48 -2.73
C MET A 25 4.15 10.97 -1.30
N ARG A 26 4.03 9.65 -1.12
CA ARG A 26 4.26 9.03 0.18
C ARG A 26 5.76 9.04 0.46
N LEU A 27 6.19 10.01 1.26
CA LEU A 27 7.59 10.24 1.60
C LEU A 27 7.81 10.10 3.11
N GLY A 28 8.91 9.48 3.51
CA GLY A 28 9.32 9.41 4.92
C GLY A 28 8.94 8.11 5.59
N ALA A 29 8.98 8.09 6.92
CA ALA A 29 8.72 6.89 7.71
C ALA A 29 7.21 6.64 7.83
N TRP A 30 6.77 5.43 7.50
CA TRP A 30 5.38 5.00 7.61
C TRP A 30 5.29 3.65 8.31
N ASP A 31 4.23 3.50 9.10
CA ASP A 31 3.96 2.27 9.82
C ASP A 31 3.52 1.16 8.86
N CYS A 32 3.95 -0.06 9.13
CA CYS A 32 3.51 -1.26 8.44
C CYS A 32 3.29 -2.35 9.49
N GLN A 33 2.06 -2.83 9.58
CA GLN A 33 1.68 -3.96 10.41
C GLN A 33 1.85 -5.24 9.62
N LEU A 34 2.66 -6.16 10.14
CA LEU A 34 3.01 -7.43 9.50
C LEU A 34 2.15 -8.57 10.03
N GLU A 35 1.73 -9.44 9.13
CA GLU A 35 1.03 -10.68 9.47
C GLU A 35 1.98 -11.70 10.10
N LYS A 36 1.59 -12.29 11.24
CA LYS A 36 2.46 -13.15 12.07
C LYS A 36 2.90 -14.45 11.39
N ASP A 37 2.10 -14.95 10.46
CA ASP A 37 2.40 -16.15 9.67
C ASP A 37 3.26 -15.86 8.41
N SER A 38 3.65 -14.60 8.22
CA SER A 38 4.40 -14.19 7.03
C SER A 38 5.91 -14.33 7.18
N LYS A 39 6.58 -14.55 6.04
CA LYS A 39 8.04 -14.48 5.97
C LYS A 39 8.57 -13.09 6.36
N ALA A 40 7.79 -12.03 6.13
CA ALA A 40 8.16 -10.68 6.53
C ALA A 40 8.23 -10.56 8.06
N TYR A 41 7.20 -11.03 8.78
CA TYR A 41 7.23 -11.04 10.25
C TYR A 41 8.41 -11.85 10.78
N HIS A 42 8.69 -13.02 10.20
CA HIS A 42 9.85 -13.82 10.61
C HIS A 42 11.20 -13.15 10.35
N ALA A 43 11.30 -12.28 9.35
CA ALA A 43 12.53 -11.52 9.09
C ALA A 43 12.70 -10.33 10.05
N TYR A 44 11.60 -9.68 10.43
CA TYR A 44 11.63 -8.47 11.25
C TYR A 44 11.46 -8.74 12.76
N GLU A 45 10.91 -9.89 13.14
CA GLU A 45 10.57 -10.29 14.51
C GLU A 45 9.71 -9.27 15.27
N LYS A 46 8.97 -8.44 14.54
CA LYS A 46 8.17 -7.34 15.07
C LYS A 46 6.89 -7.17 14.27
N GLU A 47 5.77 -7.06 14.99
CA GLU A 47 4.44 -6.91 14.37
C GLU A 47 4.23 -5.53 13.75
N LEU A 48 4.73 -4.45 14.38
CA LEU A 48 4.63 -3.09 13.87
C LEU A 48 6.02 -2.52 13.58
N ILE A 49 6.31 -2.33 12.30
CA ILE A 49 7.57 -1.73 11.82
C ILE A 49 7.32 -0.34 11.24
N SER A 50 8.38 0.45 11.12
CA SER A 50 8.35 1.76 10.50
C SER A 50 9.44 1.83 9.44
N GLU A 51 9.05 2.01 8.19
CA GLU A 51 9.94 1.96 7.03
C GLU A 51 9.88 3.23 6.21
N ARG A 52 10.94 3.51 5.44
CA ARG A 52 10.98 4.71 4.60
C ARG A 52 10.33 4.45 3.25
N HIS A 53 9.23 5.13 2.99
CA HIS A 53 8.54 5.12 1.70
C HIS A 53 9.01 6.31 0.86
N ARG A 54 9.09 6.08 -0.46
CA ARG A 54 9.32 7.11 -1.48
C ARG A 54 8.70 6.65 -2.78
N HIS A 55 7.38 6.64 -2.82
CA HIS A 55 6.60 6.28 -3.99
C HIS A 55 5.39 7.22 -4.12
N ARG A 56 4.73 7.18 -5.27
CA ARG A 56 3.58 8.05 -5.58
C ARG A 56 2.31 7.26 -5.88
N TYR A 57 2.45 6.02 -6.37
CA TYR A 57 1.31 5.16 -6.68
C TYR A 57 1.19 4.08 -5.62
N GLU A 58 -0.05 3.70 -5.34
CA GLU A 58 -0.40 2.66 -4.39
C GLU A 58 -1.25 1.58 -5.07
N PHE A 59 -1.31 0.44 -4.41
CA PHE A 59 -2.24 -0.61 -4.78
C PHE A 59 -3.68 -0.19 -4.48
N ASN A 60 -4.59 -0.39 -5.42
CA ASN A 60 -5.99 -0.12 -5.20
C ASN A 60 -6.62 -1.25 -4.38
N SER A 61 -6.99 -0.94 -3.13
CA SER A 61 -7.59 -1.86 -2.16
C SER A 61 -8.87 -2.55 -2.66
N ASP A 62 -9.58 -1.98 -3.63
CA ASP A 62 -10.75 -2.61 -4.28
C ASP A 62 -10.40 -3.98 -4.90
N PHE A 63 -9.15 -4.17 -5.31
CA PHE A 63 -8.67 -5.42 -5.91
C PHE A 63 -8.05 -6.38 -4.90
N LYS A 64 -7.96 -6.01 -3.61
CA LYS A 64 -7.28 -6.83 -2.58
C LYS A 64 -7.90 -8.22 -2.47
N GLU A 65 -9.22 -8.29 -2.33
CA GLU A 65 -9.93 -9.55 -2.12
C GLU A 65 -9.75 -10.51 -3.30
N GLN A 66 -9.86 -10.02 -4.54
CA GLN A 66 -9.67 -10.89 -5.72
C GLN A 66 -8.25 -11.44 -5.79
N ILE A 67 -7.24 -10.62 -5.45
CA ILE A 67 -5.82 -11.01 -5.53
C ILE A 67 -5.48 -12.01 -4.42
N GLU A 68 -6.04 -11.82 -3.22
CA GLU A 68 -5.89 -12.76 -2.11
C GLU A 68 -6.60 -14.08 -2.40
N ALA A 69 -7.80 -14.05 -2.98
CA ALA A 69 -8.51 -15.24 -3.45
C ALA A 69 -7.75 -16.01 -4.55
N ALA A 70 -7.00 -15.29 -5.39
CA ALA A 70 -6.11 -15.87 -6.40
C ALA A 70 -4.78 -16.41 -5.83
N GLY A 71 -4.53 -16.23 -4.52
CA GLY A 71 -3.43 -16.84 -3.79
C GLY A 71 -2.27 -15.91 -3.43
N MET A 72 -2.32 -14.62 -3.79
CA MET A 72 -1.31 -13.63 -3.38
C MET A 72 -1.77 -12.91 -2.11
N LYS A 73 -1.09 -13.17 -0.98
CA LYS A 73 -1.43 -12.55 0.31
C LYS A 73 -0.69 -11.23 0.54
N ALA A 74 -1.41 -10.18 0.94
CA ALA A 74 -0.80 -8.96 1.46
C ALA A 74 -0.40 -9.17 2.92
N THR A 75 0.89 -9.29 3.20
CA THR A 75 1.40 -9.61 4.55
C THR A 75 1.88 -8.41 5.34
N GLY A 76 1.75 -7.21 4.77
CA GLY A 76 2.15 -5.95 5.37
C GLY A 76 1.21 -4.85 4.92
N VAL A 77 0.54 -4.19 5.86
CA VAL A 77 -0.44 -3.13 5.58
C VAL A 77 -0.19 -1.93 6.48
N ASN A 78 -0.43 -0.73 5.97
CA ASN A 78 -0.38 0.45 6.83
C ASN A 78 -1.70 0.53 7.63
N PRO A 79 -1.67 0.61 8.97
CA PRO A 79 -2.88 0.57 9.79
C PRO A 79 -3.74 1.84 9.72
N LYS A 80 -3.28 2.89 9.03
CA LYS A 80 -3.98 4.17 8.87
C LYS A 80 -4.65 4.33 7.50
N THR A 81 -4.54 3.32 6.63
CA THR A 81 -5.09 3.31 5.27
C THR A 81 -5.92 2.05 5.03
#